data_AF-A0A7C7QFK2-F1
#
_entry.id   AF-A0A7C7QFK2-F1
#
_cell.length_a   1.000
_cell.length_b   1.000
_cell.length_c   1.000
_cell.angle_alpha   90.00
_cell.angle_beta   90.00
_cell.angle_gamma   90.00
#
_symmetry.space_group_name_H-M   'P 1'
#
loop_
_entity.id
_entity.type
_entity.pdbx_description
1 polymer ?
#
loop_
_entity_poly.entity_id
_entity_poly.type
_entity_poly.pdbx_seq_one_letter_code
_entity_poly.pdbx_strand_id
1 'polypeptide(L)'
;MFGIDKDVAERLHNLESHLREESPLLVKVVRKYRQLDRIAWRTGLLARNQSYAAMIPWWPLISVLGTFSAGKSSFINQYLGQELQATGNQAVDDKFTVICYSRDPDSRVLPGVALDADPRFPFYQFSEELDKVVEGEGERVDAYLQLKTCNSDRLRGKIIIDSPGFDADSQPTATLRITDHIIDLSDLVLVFFDARHPEPGAVQDTLTHLVGNTIKRHDSSKFLYILNQIDTTSREDNPEDVVGAWQRALVQEGLTAGKFYNIYNQAVANPIEDPALRERYERKCREDLDEIHTRMEQVQDERAYRITDTLEKTARLIDEVRIPQLQQLCARWLRGTLWRDVLIWVLLLGGLLGLSIQAGYWDGLRFTAPWLEAITGSPRRLAAIGIAVFIAILLVHSLSRRWAARSTLRYLRKTAASEEEYDSLSRAFGKNTRWWHSVFRPNPVGWGRRTHRRLHAIIAAADEHIQSLNDRFTSPSGKGDGAGTEPAAVEPEAETAARPEVETVVEDTPLTEAEISPAGVSDPHDSGSHEEAERKPNA
;
A
#
# COMPACT_ATOMS: atom_id res chain seq x y z
N MET A 1 16.95 9.35 -21.91
CA MET A 1 16.81 9.76 -20.50
C MET A 1 15.87 8.78 -19.79
N PHE A 2 16.36 7.57 -19.51
CA PHE A 2 15.58 6.46 -18.96
C PHE A 2 16.16 6.06 -17.60
N GLY A 3 15.65 6.65 -16.52
CA GLY A 3 16.13 6.34 -15.17
C GLY A 3 15.08 6.71 -14.12
N ILE A 4 15.13 6.03 -12.98
CA ILE A 4 14.45 6.42 -11.73
C ILE A 4 15.12 7.72 -11.24
N ASP A 5 14.40 8.53 -10.48
CA ASP A 5 15.07 9.61 -9.74
C ASP A 5 16.20 9.04 -8.88
N LYS A 6 17.35 9.72 -8.85
CA LYS A 6 18.53 9.22 -8.11
C LYS A 6 18.22 9.13 -6.63
N ASP A 7 17.49 10.11 -6.10
CA ASP A 7 17.16 10.22 -4.69
C ASP A 7 16.26 9.05 -4.24
N VAL A 8 15.26 8.69 -5.06
CA VAL A 8 14.40 7.53 -4.79
C VAL A 8 15.19 6.22 -4.85
N ALA A 9 16.10 6.09 -5.82
CA ALA A 9 16.93 4.90 -5.94
C ALA A 9 17.87 4.72 -4.75
N GLU A 10 18.45 5.82 -4.25
CA GLU A 10 19.31 5.86 -3.07
C GLU A 10 18.53 5.54 -1.80
N ARG A 11 17.36 6.17 -1.59
CA ARG A 11 16.46 5.88 -0.46
C ARG A 11 16.08 4.39 -0.39
N LEU A 12 15.69 3.79 -1.51
CA LEU A 12 15.34 2.37 -1.56
C LEU A 12 16.54 1.45 -1.33
N HIS A 13 17.75 1.88 -1.74
CA HIS A 13 18.97 1.15 -1.45
C HIS A 13 19.31 1.19 0.04
N ASN A 14 19.22 2.37 0.65
CA ASN A 14 19.46 2.55 2.08
C ASN A 14 18.45 1.75 2.91
N LEU A 15 17.17 1.75 2.53
CA LEU A 15 16.14 0.93 3.15
C LEU A 15 16.48 -0.58 3.06
N GLU A 16 16.86 -1.07 1.88
CA GLU A 16 17.23 -2.48 1.68
C GLU A 16 18.44 -2.87 2.54
N SER A 17 19.41 -1.96 2.72
CA SER A 17 20.59 -2.17 3.56
C SER A 17 20.24 -2.25 5.05
N HIS A 18 19.42 -1.34 5.56
CA HIS A 18 18.98 -1.37 6.97
C HIS A 18 18.16 -2.64 7.26
N LEU A 19 17.19 -2.96 6.40
CA LEU A 19 16.35 -4.14 6.59
C LEU A 19 17.13 -5.46 6.47
N ARG A 20 18.29 -5.47 5.79
CA ARG A 20 19.14 -6.66 5.74
C ARG A 20 19.74 -7.00 7.10
N GLU A 21 20.03 -5.99 7.92
CA GLU A 21 20.56 -6.18 9.27
C GLU A 21 19.44 -6.53 10.26
N GLU A 22 18.24 -5.97 10.09
CA GLU A 22 17.16 -6.07 11.09
C GLU A 22 16.10 -7.15 10.79
N SER A 23 15.68 -7.29 9.53
CA SER A 23 14.67 -8.27 9.13
C SER A 23 14.92 -8.79 7.70
N PRO A 24 15.72 -9.88 7.56
CA PRO A 24 16.05 -10.46 6.26
C PRO A 24 14.82 -10.88 5.43
N LEU A 25 13.69 -11.15 6.08
CA LEU A 25 12.43 -11.48 5.41
C LEU A 25 11.89 -10.31 4.58
N LEU A 26 11.93 -9.10 5.13
CA LEU A 26 11.42 -7.90 4.46
C LEU A 26 12.24 -7.48 3.25
N VAL A 27 13.54 -7.84 3.19
CA VAL A 27 14.42 -7.55 2.05
C VAL A 27 13.85 -8.12 0.74
N LYS A 28 13.26 -9.32 0.77
CA LYS A 28 12.64 -9.93 -0.41
C LYS A 28 11.43 -9.10 -0.87
N VAL A 29 10.65 -8.58 0.07
CA VAL A 29 9.45 -7.78 -0.18
C VAL A 29 9.80 -6.41 -0.77
N VAL A 30 10.83 -5.72 -0.24
CA VAL A 30 11.36 -4.46 -0.82
C VAL A 30 11.69 -4.63 -2.30
N ARG A 31 12.35 -5.74 -2.67
CA ARG A 31 12.70 -6.01 -4.08
C ARG A 31 11.46 -6.16 -4.96
N LYS A 32 10.37 -6.69 -4.43
CA LYS A 32 9.09 -6.81 -5.15
C LYS A 32 8.41 -5.46 -5.30
N TYR A 33 8.44 -4.59 -4.29
CA TYR A 33 8.04 -3.19 -4.45
C TYR A 33 8.82 -2.47 -5.55
N ARG A 34 10.15 -2.64 -5.62
CA ARG A 34 10.97 -2.08 -6.72
C ARG A 34 10.57 -2.60 -8.11
N GLN A 35 10.01 -3.81 -8.20
CA GLN A 35 9.48 -4.34 -9.46
C GLN A 35 8.11 -3.73 -9.78
N LEU A 36 7.26 -3.58 -8.77
CA LEU A 36 5.95 -2.93 -8.87
C LEU A 36 6.08 -1.46 -9.29
N ASP A 37 6.97 -0.70 -8.65
CA ASP A 37 7.29 0.68 -9.00
C ASP A 37 7.71 0.80 -10.48
N ARG A 38 8.55 -0.13 -10.95
CA ARG A 38 8.96 -0.19 -12.36
C ARG A 38 7.78 -0.38 -13.30
N ILE A 39 6.78 -1.17 -12.93
CA ILE A 39 5.55 -1.33 -13.71
C ILE A 39 4.77 -0.01 -13.69
N ALA A 40 4.56 0.58 -12.52
CA ALA A 40 3.78 1.80 -12.35
C ALA A 40 4.40 3.04 -13.03
N TRP A 41 5.73 3.21 -12.98
CA TRP A 41 6.42 4.25 -13.76
C TRP A 41 6.32 3.99 -15.26
N ARG A 42 6.35 2.73 -15.69
CA ARG A 42 6.26 2.35 -17.09
C ARG A 42 4.87 2.60 -17.66
N THR A 43 3.81 2.38 -16.88
CA THR A 43 2.42 2.72 -17.25
C THR A 43 2.10 4.20 -17.03
N GLY A 44 2.87 4.88 -16.19
CA GLY A 44 2.70 6.30 -15.84
C GLY A 44 1.75 6.54 -14.67
N LEU A 45 1.33 5.48 -13.96
CA LEU A 45 0.51 5.55 -12.75
C LEU A 45 1.27 6.18 -11.57
N LEU A 46 2.61 6.07 -11.57
CA LEU A 46 3.47 6.62 -10.53
C LEU A 46 4.45 7.65 -11.14
N ALA A 47 4.73 8.74 -10.42
CA ALA A 47 5.73 9.71 -10.84
C ALA A 47 7.13 9.16 -10.60
N ARG A 48 8.13 9.71 -11.29
CA ARG A 48 9.51 9.21 -11.23
C ARG A 48 10.19 9.43 -9.88
N ASN A 49 9.72 10.41 -9.12
CA ASN A 49 10.13 10.75 -7.76
C ASN A 49 9.28 10.07 -6.68
N GLN A 50 8.33 9.20 -7.06
CA GLN A 50 7.47 8.47 -6.13
C GLN A 50 7.77 6.97 -6.16
N SER A 51 7.54 6.29 -5.03
CA SER A 51 7.71 4.85 -4.84
C SER A 51 6.61 4.35 -3.92
N TYR A 52 5.98 3.20 -4.23
CA TYR A 52 5.02 2.58 -3.31
C TYR A 52 5.70 2.10 -2.03
N ALA A 53 6.98 1.74 -2.10
CA ALA A 53 7.75 1.39 -0.91
C ALA A 53 7.97 2.60 0.02
N ALA A 54 7.95 3.83 -0.48
CA ALA A 54 8.06 5.02 0.35
C ALA A 54 6.74 5.41 1.06
N MET A 55 5.62 4.79 0.69
CA MET A 55 4.30 5.02 1.28
C MET A 55 3.99 4.02 2.40
N ILE A 56 4.97 3.20 2.79
CA ILE A 56 4.79 2.11 3.73
C ILE A 56 5.72 2.33 4.92
N PRO A 57 5.19 2.37 6.16
CA PRO A 57 6.02 2.29 7.34
C PRO A 57 6.73 0.92 7.36
N TRP A 58 8.06 0.88 7.26
CA TRP A 58 8.78 -0.40 7.25
C TRP A 58 8.97 -0.99 8.64
N TRP A 59 8.94 -0.12 9.65
CA TRP A 59 9.05 -0.50 11.05
C TRP A 59 7.68 -0.56 11.72
N PRO A 60 7.45 -1.56 12.58
CA PRO A 60 6.33 -1.60 13.51
C PRO A 60 6.24 -0.31 14.31
N LEU A 61 5.02 0.21 14.41
CA LEU A 61 4.73 1.45 15.13
C LEU A 61 3.85 1.18 16.34
N ILE A 62 4.35 1.50 17.53
CA ILE A 62 3.64 1.37 18.80
C ILE A 62 3.36 2.77 19.34
N SER A 63 2.11 3.14 19.49
CA SER A 63 1.72 4.46 20.00
C SER A 63 1.22 4.37 21.43
N VAL A 64 1.69 5.28 22.27
CA VAL A 64 1.31 5.42 23.68
C VAL A 64 0.45 6.67 23.80
N LEU A 65 -0.86 6.46 23.98
CA LEU A 65 -1.89 7.50 24.10
C LEU A 65 -2.47 7.48 25.52
N GLY A 66 -3.10 8.56 25.95
CA GLY A 66 -3.78 8.59 27.23
C GLY A 66 -3.85 9.99 27.86
N THR A 67 -4.63 10.10 28.91
CA THR A 67 -4.91 11.37 29.60
C THR A 67 -3.63 12.01 30.16
N PHE A 68 -3.72 13.30 30.50
CA PHE A 68 -2.64 13.99 31.20
C PHE A 68 -2.27 13.24 32.49
N SER A 69 -0.96 13.09 32.72
CA SER A 69 -0.41 12.46 33.92
C SER A 69 -0.78 10.97 34.14
N ALA A 70 -1.32 10.27 33.13
CA ALA A 70 -1.60 8.82 33.19
C ALA A 70 -0.33 7.93 33.22
N GLY A 71 0.87 8.51 33.27
CA GLY A 71 2.14 7.78 33.40
C GLY A 71 2.70 7.18 32.11
N LYS A 72 2.34 7.72 30.93
CA LYS A 72 2.86 7.32 29.61
C LYS A 72 4.39 7.37 29.54
N SER A 73 4.96 8.54 29.82
CA SER A 73 6.41 8.78 29.78
C SER A 73 7.15 7.92 30.81
N SER A 74 6.57 7.70 31.99
CA SER A 74 7.12 6.80 33.01
C SER A 74 7.15 5.34 32.55
N PHE A 75 6.09 4.88 31.88
CA PHE A 75 6.05 3.53 31.28
C PHE A 75 7.12 3.38 30.20
N ILE A 76 7.28 4.37 29.32
CA ILE A 76 8.31 4.35 28.27
C ILE A 76 9.71 4.25 28.90
N ASN A 77 10.02 5.09 29.89
CA ASN A 77 11.33 5.05 30.55
C ASN A 77 11.59 3.69 31.20
N GLN A 78 10.58 3.13 31.88
CA GLN A 78 10.66 1.79 32.48
C GLN A 78 10.89 0.70 31.41
N TYR A 79 10.16 0.75 30.30
CA TYR A 79 10.29 -0.20 29.19
C TYR A 79 11.67 -0.14 28.54
N LEU A 80 12.20 1.07 28.35
CA LEU A 80 13.51 1.30 27.74
C LEU A 80 14.68 1.02 28.70
N GLY A 81 14.43 1.05 30.01
CA GLY A 81 15.44 0.98 31.06
C GLY A 81 16.30 2.24 31.17
N GLN A 82 15.81 3.39 30.67
CA GLN A 82 16.54 4.66 30.59
C GLN A 82 15.59 5.85 30.79
N GLU A 83 16.08 6.92 31.41
CA GLU A 83 15.33 8.18 31.58
C GLU A 83 15.40 9.03 30.30
N LEU A 84 14.54 8.73 29.32
CA LEU A 84 14.51 9.44 28.04
C LEU A 84 13.48 10.58 28.02
N GLN A 85 12.31 10.32 28.58
CA GLN A 85 11.22 11.28 28.70
C GLN A 85 11.23 11.96 30.06
N ALA A 86 10.86 13.23 30.10
CA ALA A 86 10.72 13.93 31.36
C ALA A 86 9.45 13.42 32.07
N THR A 87 9.56 13.11 33.36
CA THR A 87 8.44 12.64 34.17
C THR A 87 8.14 13.63 35.30
N GLY A 88 6.89 14.05 35.45
CA GLY A 88 6.46 14.99 36.49
C GLY A 88 4.96 15.32 36.41
N ASN A 89 4.44 16.00 37.44
CA ASN A 89 3.01 16.37 37.54
C ASN A 89 2.64 17.66 36.77
N GLN A 90 3.62 18.38 36.21
CA GLN A 90 3.38 19.50 35.30
C GLN A 90 3.39 18.96 33.87
N ALA A 91 2.56 19.49 32.96
CA ALA A 91 2.62 19.10 31.54
C ALA A 91 4.00 19.48 30.98
N VAL A 92 4.90 18.50 30.85
CA VAL A 92 6.30 18.73 30.44
C VAL A 92 6.48 18.55 28.93
N ASP A 93 5.64 17.75 28.27
CA ASP A 93 5.73 17.44 26.84
C ASP A 93 4.38 17.70 26.13
N ASP A 94 4.32 18.79 25.37
CA ASP A 94 3.17 19.19 24.54
C ASP A 94 3.29 18.67 23.08
N LYS A 95 4.30 17.83 22.80
CA LYS A 95 4.63 17.36 21.45
C LYS A 95 4.56 15.83 21.35
N PHE A 96 4.19 15.35 20.17
CA PHE A 96 4.38 13.95 19.82
C PHE A 96 5.86 13.65 19.71
N THR A 97 6.31 12.63 20.43
CA THR A 97 7.71 12.23 20.45
C THR A 97 7.88 10.88 19.80
N VAL A 98 8.54 10.87 18.64
CA VAL A 98 8.95 9.65 17.95
C VAL A 98 10.23 9.16 18.58
N ILE A 99 10.27 7.92 19.06
CA ILE A 99 11.40 7.32 19.75
C ILE A 99 11.95 6.18 18.89
N CYS A 100 13.22 6.28 18.52
CA CYS A 100 13.88 5.32 17.64
C CYS A 100 15.21 4.83 18.22
N TYR A 101 15.62 3.64 17.80
CA TYR A 101 16.92 3.09 18.15
C TYR A 101 18.06 3.92 17.54
N SER A 102 19.13 4.15 18.31
CA SER A 102 20.42 4.63 17.80
C SER A 102 21.57 3.82 18.38
N ARG A 103 22.66 3.71 17.59
CA ARG A 103 23.92 3.11 18.04
C ARG A 103 24.72 4.06 18.93
N ASP A 104 24.43 5.36 18.87
CA ASP A 104 25.09 6.35 19.73
C ASP A 104 24.74 6.06 21.20
N PRO A 105 25.72 6.06 22.13
CA PRO A 105 25.47 5.80 23.54
C PRO A 105 24.58 6.86 24.19
N ASP A 106 24.68 8.10 23.72
CA ASP A 106 23.91 9.23 24.24
C ASP A 106 22.59 9.40 23.49
N SER A 107 21.51 9.66 24.24
CA SER A 107 20.23 10.02 23.65
C SER A 107 20.30 11.41 23.02
N ARG A 108 19.78 11.55 21.79
CA ARG A 108 19.71 12.85 21.10
C ARG A 108 18.26 13.21 20.77
N VAL A 109 17.97 14.51 20.84
CA VAL A 109 16.72 15.11 20.38
C VAL A 109 16.96 15.77 19.02
N LEU A 110 16.11 15.47 18.06
CA LEU A 110 16.13 15.98 16.69
C LEU A 110 14.80 16.69 16.39
N PRO A 111 14.82 17.73 15.53
CA PRO A 111 13.62 18.46 15.15
C PRO A 111 12.63 17.58 14.37
N GLY A 112 11.35 17.92 14.41
CA GLY A 112 10.28 17.25 13.67
C GLY A 112 10.49 17.31 12.14
N VAL A 113 11.16 18.32 11.61
CA VAL A 113 11.56 18.38 10.19
C VAL A 113 12.38 17.15 9.75
N ALA A 114 13.13 16.52 10.66
CA ALA A 114 13.86 15.30 10.35
C ALA A 114 12.94 14.10 10.05
N LEU A 115 11.74 14.08 10.66
CA LEU A 115 10.72 13.06 10.43
C LEU A 115 9.96 13.32 9.12
N ASP A 116 9.67 14.59 8.84
CA ASP A 116 8.95 15.01 7.63
C ASP A 116 9.73 14.74 6.34
N ALA A 117 11.05 14.83 6.40
CA ALA A 117 11.92 14.70 5.23
C ALA A 117 12.30 13.24 4.87
N ASP A 118 12.14 12.29 5.81
CA ASP A 118 12.66 10.93 5.66
C ASP A 118 11.53 9.90 5.47
N PRO A 119 11.42 9.27 4.28
CA PRO A 119 10.39 8.27 3.98
C PRO A 119 10.50 6.96 4.77
N ARG A 120 11.56 6.79 5.57
CA ARG A 120 11.67 5.69 6.52
C ARG A 120 10.69 5.84 7.68
N PHE A 121 10.36 7.07 8.05
CA PHE A 121 9.43 7.35 9.13
C PHE A 121 8.00 7.46 8.60
N PRO A 122 7.01 7.10 9.42
CA PRO A 122 5.61 7.16 9.03
C PRO A 122 5.06 8.59 8.88
N PHE A 123 5.86 9.62 9.21
CA PHE A 123 5.51 11.04 9.14
C PHE A 123 6.10 11.75 7.92
N TYR A 124 6.51 11.01 6.89
CA TYR A 124 7.05 11.60 5.68
C TYR A 124 6.00 12.46 4.96
N GLN A 125 6.35 13.71 4.63
CA GLN A 125 5.42 14.71 4.05
C GLN A 125 4.19 15.00 4.92
N PHE A 126 4.30 14.80 6.23
CA PHE A 126 3.24 15.13 7.18
C PHE A 126 2.92 16.63 7.23
N SER A 127 3.89 17.49 6.90
CA SER A 127 3.67 18.93 6.68
C SER A 127 2.53 19.20 5.68
N GLU A 128 2.50 18.45 4.57
CA GLU A 128 1.45 18.57 3.54
C GLU A 128 0.09 18.09 4.04
N GLU A 129 0.04 17.16 5.01
CA GLU A 129 -1.20 16.70 5.62
C GLU A 129 -1.74 17.69 6.65
N LEU A 130 -0.86 18.30 7.45
CA LEU A 130 -1.23 19.36 8.39
C LEU A 130 -1.83 20.57 7.68
N ASP A 131 -1.20 21.03 6.59
CA ASP A 131 -1.67 22.19 5.82
C ASP A 131 -3.05 21.97 5.18
N LYS A 132 -3.44 20.72 4.90
CA LYS A 132 -4.80 20.40 4.42
C LYS A 132 -5.87 20.62 5.49
N VAL A 133 -5.50 20.60 6.76
CA VAL A 133 -6.41 20.77 7.90
C VAL A 133 -6.45 22.23 8.34
N VAL A 134 -5.28 22.82 8.57
CA VAL A 134 -5.11 24.21 8.98
C VAL A 134 -4.00 24.82 8.14
N GLU A 135 -4.36 25.74 7.26
CA GLU A 135 -3.42 26.41 6.35
C GLU A 135 -2.30 27.12 7.15
N GLY A 136 -1.04 26.75 6.89
CA GLY A 136 0.14 27.35 7.49
C GLY A 136 0.71 26.59 8.69
N GLU A 137 0.04 25.54 9.19
CA GLU A 137 0.59 24.70 10.26
C GLU A 137 1.64 23.70 9.77
N GLY A 138 1.71 23.42 8.46
CA GLY A 138 2.75 22.59 7.85
C GLY A 138 4.15 23.21 7.94
N GLU A 139 4.26 24.54 8.02
CA GLU A 139 5.53 25.23 8.30
C GLU A 139 5.97 25.10 9.77
N ARG A 140 5.06 24.65 10.64
CA ARG A 140 5.24 24.58 12.11
C ARG A 140 5.31 23.16 12.64
N VAL A 141 5.73 22.19 11.83
CA VAL A 141 5.87 20.77 12.21
C VAL A 141 6.65 20.58 13.52
N ASP A 142 7.72 21.37 13.75
CA ASP A 142 8.53 21.31 14.97
C ASP A 142 7.76 21.71 16.25
N ALA A 143 6.62 22.37 16.13
CA ALA A 143 5.73 22.67 17.25
C ALA A 143 4.94 21.44 17.71
N TYR A 144 4.75 20.45 16.84
CA TYR A 144 3.91 19.28 17.08
C TYR A 144 4.71 17.98 17.23
N LEU A 145 5.84 17.86 16.53
CA LEU A 145 6.61 16.63 16.42
C LEU A 145 8.06 16.83 16.85
N GLN A 146 8.62 15.80 17.50
CA GLN A 146 10.05 15.69 17.78
C GLN A 146 10.52 14.24 17.65
N LEU A 147 11.81 14.05 17.35
CA LEU A 147 12.44 12.72 17.29
C LEU A 147 13.45 12.60 18.43
N LYS A 148 13.31 11.58 19.28
CA LYS A 148 14.30 11.19 20.27
C LYS A 148 14.93 9.86 19.89
N THR A 149 16.24 9.77 20.06
CA THR A 149 16.99 8.53 19.82
C THR A 149 17.48 7.94 21.13
N CYS A 150 17.46 6.62 21.24
CA CYS A 150 17.85 5.90 22.46
C CYS A 150 18.58 4.59 22.10
N ASN A 151 19.66 4.30 22.83
CA ASN A 151 20.39 3.05 22.69
C ASN A 151 19.83 2.01 23.66
N SER A 152 18.65 1.50 23.32
CA SER A 152 18.00 0.39 24.03
C SER A 152 17.69 -0.71 23.03
N ASP A 153 18.11 -1.95 23.34
CA ASP A 153 17.83 -3.09 22.46
C ASP A 153 16.34 -3.34 22.30
N ARG A 154 15.52 -2.90 23.27
CA ARG A 154 14.07 -2.89 23.20
C ARG A 154 13.53 -2.06 22.04
N LEU A 155 14.27 -1.10 21.48
CA LEU A 155 13.84 -0.30 20.31
C LEU A 155 14.29 -0.87 18.97
N ARG A 156 15.13 -1.92 18.93
CA ARG A 156 15.61 -2.47 17.66
C ARG A 156 14.43 -2.94 16.81
N GLY A 157 14.41 -2.49 15.55
CA GLY A 157 13.39 -2.87 14.58
C GLY A 157 11.97 -2.42 14.93
N LYS A 158 11.77 -1.36 15.74
CA LYS A 158 10.46 -0.77 16.02
C LYS A 158 10.56 0.70 16.40
N ILE A 159 9.44 1.40 16.30
CA ILE A 159 9.29 2.81 16.63
C ILE A 159 8.22 2.94 17.71
N ILE A 160 8.51 3.71 18.76
CA ILE A 160 7.51 4.07 19.78
C ILE A 160 7.15 5.54 19.58
N ILE A 161 5.86 5.86 19.64
CA ILE A 161 5.39 7.25 19.68
C ILE A 161 4.80 7.53 21.06
N ASP A 162 5.31 8.54 21.74
CA ASP A 162 4.68 9.12 22.93
C ASP A 162 3.80 10.28 22.50
N SER A 163 2.51 10.26 22.85
CA SER A 163 1.62 11.40 22.60
C SER A 163 1.66 12.41 23.74
N PRO A 164 1.34 13.69 23.48
CA PRO A 164 0.99 14.61 24.56
C PRO A 164 -0.19 14.06 25.38
N GLY A 165 -0.40 14.61 26.56
CA GLY A 165 -1.61 14.34 27.34
C GLY A 165 -2.86 14.60 26.51
N PHE A 166 -3.77 13.63 26.49
CA PHE A 166 -4.99 13.73 25.73
C PHE A 166 -6.12 14.32 26.59
N ASP A 167 -6.71 15.39 26.07
CA ASP A 167 -7.94 15.99 26.56
C ASP A 167 -8.73 16.46 25.32
N ALA A 168 -9.80 15.73 24.99
CA ALA A 168 -10.58 15.96 23.78
C ALA A 168 -11.17 17.38 23.70
N ASP A 169 -11.46 17.99 24.86
CA ASP A 169 -12.20 19.25 24.95
C ASP A 169 -11.30 20.48 24.73
N SER A 170 -10.00 20.35 25.01
CA SER A 170 -9.05 21.45 24.99
C SER A 170 -7.99 21.36 23.89
N GLN A 171 -7.91 20.24 23.16
CA GLN A 171 -6.89 20.06 22.13
C GLN A 171 -7.20 20.81 20.81
N PRO A 172 -6.18 21.44 20.19
CA PRO A 172 -6.30 21.98 18.85
C PRO A 172 -6.70 20.90 17.83
N THR A 173 -7.48 21.27 16.82
CA THR A 173 -7.90 20.36 15.73
C THR A 173 -6.71 19.68 15.05
N ALA A 174 -5.57 20.36 14.92
CA ALA A 174 -4.34 19.78 14.40
C ALA A 174 -3.85 18.58 15.24
N THR A 175 -3.84 18.69 16.58
CA THR A 175 -3.42 17.62 17.51
C THR A 175 -4.35 16.40 17.44
N LEU A 176 -5.66 16.62 17.34
CA LEU A 176 -6.63 15.54 17.14
C LEU A 176 -6.39 14.80 15.81
N ARG A 177 -6.13 15.54 14.72
CA ARG A 177 -5.80 14.95 13.41
C ARG A 177 -4.48 14.21 13.40
N ILE A 178 -3.46 14.74 14.08
CA ILE A 178 -2.19 14.02 14.28
C ILE A 178 -2.44 12.71 15.02
N THR A 179 -3.27 12.74 16.07
CA THR A 179 -3.63 11.55 16.84
C THR A 179 -4.33 10.50 15.98
N ASP A 180 -5.34 10.89 15.20
CA ASP A 180 -6.04 9.99 14.28
C ASP A 180 -5.09 9.37 13.24
N HIS A 181 -4.22 10.20 12.65
CA HIS A 181 -3.23 9.75 11.67
C HIS A 181 -2.24 8.75 12.28
N ILE A 182 -1.74 9.04 13.49
CA ILE A 182 -0.87 8.13 14.25
C ILE A 182 -1.60 6.82 14.55
N ILE A 183 -2.85 6.88 14.98
CA ILE A 183 -3.67 5.69 15.22
C ILE A 183 -3.78 4.86 13.94
N ASP A 184 -4.06 5.46 12.78
CA ASP A 184 -4.19 4.74 11.50
C ASP A 184 -2.90 4.02 11.09
N LEU A 185 -1.75 4.65 11.31
CA LEU A 185 -0.43 4.10 10.99
C LEU A 185 0.02 3.02 11.99
N SER A 186 -0.38 3.14 13.26
CA SER A 186 0.06 2.28 14.35
C SER A 186 -0.36 0.83 14.15
N ASP A 187 0.55 -0.07 14.50
CA ASP A 187 0.31 -1.50 14.56
C ASP A 187 -0.16 -1.93 15.96
N LEU A 188 0.16 -1.15 17.00
CA LEU A 188 -0.32 -1.33 18.36
C LEU A 188 -0.53 0.05 19.01
N VAL A 189 -1.63 0.21 19.73
CA VAL A 189 -1.98 1.44 20.44
C VAL A 189 -2.22 1.11 21.91
N LEU A 190 -1.39 1.65 22.79
CA LEU A 190 -1.52 1.55 24.24
C LEU A 190 -2.26 2.77 24.75
N VAL A 191 -3.45 2.58 25.30
CA VAL A 191 -4.30 3.66 25.81
C VAL A 191 -4.28 3.67 27.33
N PHE A 192 -3.63 4.68 27.90
CA PHE A 192 -3.41 4.84 29.33
C PHE A 192 -4.50 5.68 29.99
N PHE A 193 -5.00 5.18 31.12
CA PHE A 193 -5.91 5.86 32.05
C PHE A 193 -5.27 6.00 33.42
N ASP A 194 -5.66 7.04 34.15
CA ASP A 194 -5.14 7.35 35.49
C ASP A 194 -6.10 6.85 36.57
N ALA A 195 -5.64 5.91 37.41
CA ALA A 195 -6.45 5.38 38.51
C ALA A 195 -6.70 6.39 39.65
N ARG A 196 -5.96 7.50 39.72
CA ARG A 196 -6.16 8.56 40.74
C ARG A 196 -7.43 9.38 40.56
N HIS A 197 -7.96 9.38 39.34
CA HIS A 197 -9.21 10.07 39.00
C HIS A 197 -10.29 9.01 38.80
N PRO A 198 -10.91 8.48 39.88
CA PRO A 198 -11.80 7.33 39.85
C PRO A 198 -13.16 7.59 39.20
N GLU A 199 -13.42 8.81 38.71
CA GLU A 199 -14.67 9.18 38.05
C GLU A 199 -14.49 9.28 36.52
N PRO A 200 -14.84 8.22 35.76
CA PRO A 200 -14.84 8.25 34.29
C PRO A 200 -15.72 9.36 33.70
N GLY A 201 -16.69 9.85 34.49
CA GLY A 201 -17.60 10.94 34.12
C GLY A 201 -16.88 12.26 33.79
N ALA A 202 -15.72 12.52 34.39
CA ALA A 202 -14.93 13.74 34.13
C ALA A 202 -14.12 13.67 32.81
N VAL A 203 -14.12 12.52 32.13
CA VAL A 203 -13.32 12.26 30.92
C VAL A 203 -14.16 11.60 29.82
N GLN A 204 -15.48 11.81 29.83
CA GLN A 204 -16.42 11.18 28.88
C GLN A 204 -16.06 11.44 27.41
N ASP A 205 -15.74 12.68 27.04
CA ASP A 205 -15.39 13.01 25.65
C ASP A 205 -14.04 12.40 25.23
N THR A 206 -13.09 12.34 26.18
CA THR A 206 -11.81 11.64 25.98
C THR A 206 -12.00 10.13 25.83
N LEU A 207 -12.87 9.53 26.63
CA LEU A 207 -13.24 8.12 26.52
C LEU A 207 -13.97 7.83 25.21
N THR A 208 -14.91 8.68 24.81
CA THR A 208 -15.61 8.57 23.53
C THR A 208 -14.61 8.58 22.36
N HIS A 209 -13.63 9.48 22.40
CA HIS A 209 -12.63 9.59 21.33
C HIS A 209 -11.61 8.44 21.32
N LEU A 210 -11.05 8.07 22.47
CA LEU A 210 -10.00 7.03 22.56
C LEU A 210 -10.57 5.60 22.55
N VAL A 211 -11.85 5.42 22.88
CA VAL A 211 -12.50 4.11 23.04
C VAL A 211 -13.70 3.96 22.09
N GLY A 212 -14.72 4.80 22.21
CA GLY A 212 -15.97 4.67 21.43
C GLY A 212 -15.77 4.72 19.91
N ASN A 213 -14.91 5.64 19.44
CA ASN A 213 -14.57 5.77 18.02
C ASN A 213 -13.63 4.66 17.53
N THR A 214 -12.83 4.06 18.42
CA THR A 214 -11.80 3.07 18.05
C THR A 214 -12.34 1.65 17.95
N ILE A 215 -13.37 1.30 18.73
CA ILE A 215 -13.96 -0.04 18.77
C ILE A 215 -14.65 -0.44 17.45
N LYS A 216 -15.25 0.52 16.74
CA LYS A 216 -15.95 0.26 15.46
C LYS A 216 -15.00 0.02 14.29
N ARG A 217 -13.70 0.20 14.48
CA ARG A 217 -12.71 0.05 13.42
C ARG A 217 -12.47 -1.43 13.11
N HIS A 218 -12.12 -1.70 11.85
CA HIS A 218 -11.77 -3.06 11.42
C HIS A 218 -10.50 -3.60 12.10
N ASP A 219 -9.65 -2.73 12.63
CA ASP A 219 -8.39 -3.05 13.29
C ASP A 219 -8.45 -2.89 14.82
N SER A 220 -9.64 -2.95 15.44
CA SER A 220 -9.84 -2.73 16.88
C SER A 220 -9.01 -3.64 17.81
N SER A 221 -8.56 -4.80 17.32
CA SER A 221 -7.66 -5.72 18.05
C SER A 221 -6.28 -5.14 18.39
N LYS A 222 -5.90 -4.01 17.78
CA LYS A 222 -4.61 -3.36 18.04
C LYS A 222 -4.59 -2.44 19.27
N PHE A 223 -5.73 -2.22 19.93
CA PHE A 223 -5.82 -1.34 21.09
C PHE A 223 -5.67 -2.15 22.39
N LEU A 224 -4.75 -1.74 23.26
CA LEU A 224 -4.66 -2.22 24.64
C LEU A 224 -5.06 -1.09 25.59
N TYR A 225 -6.04 -1.34 26.44
CA TYR A 225 -6.52 -0.37 27.42
C TYR A 225 -5.88 -0.66 28.78
N ILE A 226 -5.20 0.34 29.33
CA ILE A 226 -4.31 0.20 30.47
C ILE A 226 -4.73 1.19 31.56
N LEU A 227 -5.13 0.68 32.72
CA LEU A 227 -5.26 1.46 33.94
C LEU A 227 -3.90 1.48 34.64
N ASN A 228 -3.28 2.66 34.69
CA ASN A 228 -2.01 2.84 35.34
C ASN A 228 -2.19 3.45 36.73
N GLN A 229 -1.13 3.39 37.54
CA GLN A 229 -1.08 3.93 38.90
C GLN A 229 -2.09 3.29 39.86
N ILE A 230 -2.38 2.00 39.66
CA ILE A 230 -3.31 1.28 40.53
C ILE A 230 -2.85 1.25 42.00
N ASP A 231 -1.55 1.45 42.27
CA ASP A 231 -1.02 1.54 43.63
C ASP A 231 -1.68 2.66 44.45
N THR A 232 -2.20 3.71 43.82
CA THR A 232 -2.89 4.79 44.52
C THR A 232 -4.23 4.35 45.08
N THR A 233 -4.85 3.32 44.51
CA THR A 233 -6.14 2.78 44.97
C THR A 233 -5.99 1.88 46.19
N SER A 234 -4.76 1.47 46.55
CA SER A 234 -4.53 0.56 47.69
C SER A 234 -4.91 1.17 49.04
N ARG A 235 -5.11 2.50 49.10
CA ARG A 235 -5.52 3.25 50.29
C ARG A 235 -7.03 3.52 50.32
N GLU A 236 -7.74 3.21 49.25
CA GLU A 236 -9.20 3.33 49.19
C GLU A 236 -9.86 2.20 49.99
N ASP A 237 -11.07 2.46 50.50
CA ASP A 237 -11.83 1.47 51.28
C ASP A 237 -12.16 0.21 50.46
N ASN A 238 -12.36 0.36 49.14
CA ASN A 238 -12.53 -0.76 48.22
C ASN A 238 -11.78 -0.54 46.88
N PRO A 239 -10.52 -0.98 46.77
CA PRO A 239 -9.73 -0.80 45.56
C PRO A 239 -10.34 -1.44 44.30
N GLU A 240 -11.13 -2.50 44.47
CA GLU A 240 -11.78 -3.18 43.35
C GLU A 240 -12.93 -2.37 42.76
N ASP A 241 -13.55 -1.48 43.55
CA ASP A 241 -14.62 -0.62 43.06
C ASP A 241 -14.11 0.41 42.05
N VAL A 242 -12.88 0.92 42.22
CA VAL A 242 -12.24 1.84 41.27
C VAL A 242 -11.97 1.16 39.93
N VAL A 243 -11.36 -0.03 39.98
CA VAL A 243 -11.09 -0.83 38.77
C VAL A 243 -12.41 -1.22 38.09
N GLY A 244 -13.41 -1.64 38.88
CA GLY A 244 -14.74 -1.99 38.39
C GLY A 244 -15.50 -0.81 37.79
N ALA A 245 -15.34 0.40 38.33
CA ALA A 245 -15.93 1.62 37.77
C ALA A 245 -15.34 1.93 36.38
N TRP A 246 -14.03 1.86 36.22
CA TRP A 246 -13.36 2.02 34.93
C TRP A 246 -13.77 0.95 33.91
N GLN A 247 -13.81 -0.32 34.33
CA GLN A 247 -14.30 -1.40 33.46
C GLN A 247 -15.74 -1.15 33.00
N ARG A 248 -16.64 -0.72 33.90
CA ARG A 248 -18.02 -0.39 33.54
C ARG A 248 -18.10 0.78 32.56
N ALA A 249 -17.31 1.82 32.75
CA ALA A 249 -17.28 2.97 31.83
C ALA A 249 -16.80 2.57 30.43
N LEU A 250 -15.74 1.76 30.34
CA LEU A 250 -15.28 1.24 29.04
C LEU A 250 -16.33 0.37 28.36
N VAL A 251 -17.05 -0.46 29.12
CA VAL A 251 -18.16 -1.27 28.58
C VAL A 251 -19.30 -0.37 28.08
N GLN A 252 -19.63 0.72 28.77
CA GLN A 252 -20.64 1.69 28.32
C GLN A 252 -20.26 2.35 26.99
N GLU A 253 -18.98 2.65 26.79
CA GLU A 253 -18.44 3.16 25.52
C GLU A 253 -18.31 2.09 24.42
N GLY A 254 -18.63 0.83 24.75
CA GLY A 254 -18.76 -0.27 23.79
C GLY A 254 -17.66 -1.34 23.88
N LEU A 255 -16.72 -1.23 24.82
CA LEU A 255 -15.66 -2.23 25.03
C LEU A 255 -16.24 -3.48 25.72
N THR A 256 -17.07 -4.21 24.99
CA THR A 256 -17.79 -5.40 25.46
C THR A 256 -16.92 -6.65 25.45
N ALA A 257 -15.88 -6.68 24.62
CA ALA A 257 -14.89 -7.74 24.52
C ALA A 257 -13.49 -7.11 24.40
N GLY A 258 -12.64 -7.34 25.39
CA GLY A 258 -11.28 -6.81 25.43
C GLY A 258 -10.66 -6.98 26.82
N LYS A 259 -9.35 -7.21 26.87
CA LYS A 259 -8.62 -7.31 28.13
C LYS A 259 -8.23 -5.91 28.61
N PHE A 260 -8.50 -5.64 29.88
CA PHE A 260 -8.14 -4.40 30.56
C PHE A 260 -6.96 -4.68 31.49
N TYR A 261 -5.85 -3.97 31.29
CA TYR A 261 -4.59 -4.20 31.99
C TYR A 261 -4.44 -3.24 33.17
N ASN A 262 -3.91 -3.72 34.28
CA ASN A 262 -3.75 -2.96 35.51
C ASN A 262 -2.28 -2.94 35.89
N ILE A 263 -1.64 -1.78 35.79
CA ILE A 263 -0.21 -1.64 36.02
C ILE A 263 0.09 -0.45 36.92
N TYR A 264 1.31 -0.41 37.45
CA TYR A 264 1.89 0.75 38.11
C TYR A 264 3.41 0.62 38.08
N ASN A 265 4.10 1.75 38.22
CA ASN A 265 5.56 1.74 38.26
C ASN A 265 6.05 1.48 39.69
N GLN A 266 6.67 0.33 39.91
CA GLN A 266 7.18 -0.10 41.22
C GLN A 266 8.26 0.82 41.80
N ALA A 267 9.05 1.49 40.95
CA ALA A 267 10.14 2.37 41.40
C ALA A 267 9.63 3.67 42.04
N VAL A 268 8.40 4.08 41.73
CA VAL A 268 7.78 5.33 42.21
C VAL A 268 6.45 5.07 42.93
N ALA A 269 6.15 3.81 43.23
CA ALA A 269 4.89 3.40 43.84
C ALA A 269 4.75 3.92 45.27
N ASN A 270 3.51 4.21 45.67
CA ASN A 270 3.21 4.47 47.07
C ASN A 270 3.45 3.20 47.91
N PRO A 271 3.97 3.32 49.15
CA PRO A 271 4.10 2.18 50.03
C PRO A 271 2.73 1.55 50.32
N ILE A 272 2.57 0.29 49.94
CA ILE A 272 1.40 -0.54 50.30
C ILE A 272 1.72 -1.22 51.63
N GLU A 273 1.08 -0.81 52.72
CA GLU A 273 1.43 -1.26 54.07
C GLU A 273 1.16 -2.76 54.30
N ASP A 274 0.03 -3.26 53.80
CA ASP A 274 -0.34 -4.68 53.90
C ASP A 274 0.50 -5.56 52.94
N PRO A 275 1.30 -6.51 53.46
CA PRO A 275 2.10 -7.41 52.63
C PRO A 275 1.28 -8.29 51.68
N ALA A 276 0.11 -8.77 52.10
CA ALA A 276 -0.72 -9.65 51.27
C ALA A 276 -1.35 -8.87 50.11
N LEU A 277 -1.81 -7.65 50.39
CA LEU A 277 -2.31 -6.73 49.37
C LEU A 277 -1.20 -6.35 48.39
N ARG A 278 0.00 -6.05 48.90
CA ARG A 278 1.16 -5.72 48.07
C ARG A 278 1.50 -6.86 47.11
N GLU A 279 1.61 -8.09 47.60
CA GLU A 279 1.91 -9.26 46.76
C GLU A 279 0.86 -9.44 45.66
N ARG A 280 -0.42 -9.23 45.97
CA ARG A 280 -1.50 -9.30 44.97
C ARG A 280 -1.34 -8.25 43.86
N TYR A 281 -1.07 -7.00 44.23
CA TYR A 281 -0.86 -5.90 43.28
C TYR A 281 0.38 -6.12 42.43
N GLU A 282 1.51 -6.50 43.04
CA GLU A 282 2.75 -6.79 42.34
C GLU A 282 2.60 -7.95 41.36
N ARG A 283 1.94 -9.04 41.78
CA ARG A 283 1.66 -10.18 40.92
C ARG A 283 0.81 -9.78 39.72
N LYS A 284 -0.30 -9.08 39.96
CA LYS A 284 -1.21 -8.65 38.89
C LYS A 284 -0.53 -7.69 37.91
N CYS A 285 0.20 -6.70 38.42
CA CYS A 285 0.98 -5.76 37.63
C CYS A 285 2.03 -6.46 36.77
N ARG A 286 2.74 -7.46 37.33
CA ARG A 286 3.74 -8.24 36.60
C ARG A 286 3.11 -9.06 35.47
N GLU A 287 2.03 -9.78 35.76
CA GLU A 287 1.29 -10.57 34.76
C GLU A 287 0.81 -9.68 33.60
N ASP A 288 0.23 -8.52 33.91
CA ASP A 288 -0.28 -7.60 32.90
C ASP A 288 0.85 -6.91 32.10
N LEU A 289 1.96 -6.53 32.75
CA LEU A 289 3.15 -5.97 32.08
C LEU A 289 3.82 -6.99 31.14
N ASP A 290 3.96 -8.24 31.57
CA ASP A 290 4.57 -9.29 30.75
C ASP A 290 3.75 -9.52 29.48
N GLU A 291 2.42 -9.48 29.57
CA GLU A 291 1.54 -9.62 28.41
C GLU A 291 1.58 -8.39 27.48
N ILE A 292 1.61 -7.18 28.04
CA ILE A 292 1.80 -5.95 27.25
C ILE A 292 3.13 -6.02 26.48
N HIS A 293 4.22 -6.36 27.15
CA HIS A 293 5.54 -6.48 26.52
C HIS A 293 5.56 -7.58 25.45
N THR A 294 4.94 -8.72 25.72
CA THR A 294 4.81 -9.82 24.74
C THR A 294 4.04 -9.35 23.51
N ARG A 295 2.93 -8.63 23.70
CA ARG A 295 2.16 -8.05 22.59
C ARG A 295 3.01 -7.06 21.80
N MET A 296 3.77 -6.18 22.46
CA MET A 296 4.68 -5.23 21.81
C MET A 296 5.77 -5.91 20.97
N GLU A 297 6.23 -7.11 21.36
CA GLU A 297 7.19 -7.91 20.59
C GLU A 297 6.55 -8.57 19.37
N GLN A 298 5.35 -9.14 19.53
CA GLN A 298 4.61 -9.81 18.44
C GLN A 298 4.25 -8.88 17.26
N VAL A 299 4.11 -7.58 17.51
CA VAL A 299 3.84 -6.58 16.46
C VAL A 299 4.88 -6.63 15.33
N GLN A 300 6.14 -6.98 15.66
CA GLN A 300 7.20 -7.08 14.67
C GLN A 300 6.92 -8.14 13.60
N ASP A 301 6.35 -9.27 14.01
CA ASP A 301 6.01 -10.37 13.12
C ASP A 301 4.75 -10.06 12.30
N GLU A 302 3.72 -9.48 12.93
CA GLU A 302 2.49 -9.04 12.27
C GLU A 302 2.74 -8.01 11.16
N ARG A 303 3.74 -7.13 11.36
CA ARG A 303 4.13 -6.13 10.36
C ARG A 303 4.56 -6.76 9.05
N ALA A 304 5.27 -7.89 9.08
CA ALA A 304 5.71 -8.55 7.85
C ALA A 304 4.54 -9.04 6.99
N TYR A 305 3.50 -9.58 7.64
CA TYR A 305 2.24 -9.92 6.96
C TYR A 305 1.57 -8.69 6.37
N ARG A 306 1.42 -7.61 7.16
CA ARG A 306 0.76 -6.38 6.72
C ARG A 306 1.45 -5.73 5.51
N ILE A 307 2.78 -5.66 5.51
CA ILE A 307 3.56 -5.11 4.39
C ILE A 307 3.35 -5.98 3.13
N THR A 308 3.32 -7.30 3.28
CA THR A 308 3.14 -8.23 2.16
C THR A 308 1.72 -8.20 1.59
N ASP A 309 0.71 -8.14 2.45
CA ASP A 309 -0.69 -7.95 2.07
C ASP A 309 -0.88 -6.61 1.34
N THR A 310 -0.23 -5.53 1.81
CA THR A 310 -0.26 -4.22 1.13
C THR A 310 0.36 -4.30 -0.27
N LEU A 311 1.43 -5.08 -0.46
CA LEU A 311 2.07 -5.29 -1.76
C LEU A 311 1.11 -5.99 -2.72
N GLU A 312 0.47 -7.06 -2.26
CA GLU A 312 -0.49 -7.84 -3.04
C GLU A 312 -1.69 -6.97 -3.43
N LYS A 313 -2.33 -6.30 -2.46
CA LYS A 313 -3.46 -5.39 -2.68
C LYS A 313 -3.11 -4.28 -3.66
N THR A 314 -1.92 -3.68 -3.54
CA THR A 314 -1.48 -2.63 -4.49
C THR A 314 -1.29 -3.20 -5.90
N ALA A 315 -0.71 -4.40 -6.03
CA ALA A 315 -0.54 -5.06 -7.32
C ALA A 315 -1.88 -5.42 -7.97
N ARG A 316 -2.84 -5.96 -7.21
CA ARG A 316 -4.21 -6.24 -7.67
C ARG A 316 -4.97 -4.96 -8.03
N LEU A 317 -4.86 -3.90 -7.23
CA LEU A 317 -5.45 -2.60 -7.55
C LEU A 317 -4.97 -2.07 -8.90
N ILE A 318 -3.67 -2.22 -9.20
CA ILE A 318 -3.12 -1.84 -10.51
C ILE A 318 -3.75 -2.68 -11.62
N ASP A 319 -3.80 -4.01 -11.45
CA ASP A 319 -4.26 -4.95 -12.47
C ASP A 319 -5.77 -4.85 -12.75
N GLU A 320 -6.58 -4.91 -11.69
CA GLU A 320 -8.03 -5.09 -11.74
C GLU A 320 -8.78 -3.75 -11.84
N VAL A 321 -8.17 -2.65 -11.39
CA VAL A 321 -8.84 -1.33 -11.34
C VAL A 321 -8.12 -0.30 -12.20
N ARG A 322 -6.87 0.06 -11.88
CA ARG A 322 -6.20 1.21 -12.50
C ARG A 322 -5.92 1.04 -13.99
N ILE A 323 -5.49 -0.15 -14.40
CA ILE A 323 -5.22 -0.44 -15.82
C ILE A 323 -6.51 -0.49 -16.65
N PRO A 324 -7.59 -1.18 -16.22
CA PRO A 324 -8.87 -1.12 -16.90
C PRO A 324 -9.44 0.31 -17.03
N GLN A 325 -9.36 1.12 -15.97
CA GLN A 325 -9.74 2.55 -16.04
C GLN A 325 -8.91 3.29 -17.11
N LEU A 326 -7.59 3.09 -17.13
CA LEU A 326 -6.71 3.70 -18.13
C LEU A 326 -7.04 3.23 -19.56
N GLN A 327 -7.41 1.96 -19.76
CA GLN A 327 -7.88 1.44 -21.04
C GLN A 327 -9.18 2.12 -21.49
N GLN A 328 -10.14 2.33 -20.57
CA GLN A 328 -11.38 3.04 -20.86
C GLN A 328 -11.12 4.50 -21.27
N LEU A 329 -10.21 5.20 -20.60
CA LEU A 329 -9.79 6.55 -20.98
C LEU A 329 -9.15 6.58 -22.38
N CYS A 330 -8.27 5.62 -22.69
CA CYS A 330 -7.67 5.50 -24.03
C CYS A 330 -8.73 5.21 -25.11
N ALA A 331 -9.70 4.33 -24.83
CA ALA A 331 -10.80 4.03 -25.75
C ALA A 331 -11.74 5.24 -25.96
N ARG A 332 -11.98 6.04 -24.92
CA ARG A 332 -12.72 7.30 -25.02
C ARG A 332 -11.96 8.33 -25.85
N TRP A 333 -10.65 8.43 -25.66
CA TRP A 333 -9.80 9.31 -26.45
C TRP A 333 -9.77 8.91 -27.93
N LEU A 334 -9.71 7.62 -28.23
CA LEU A 334 -9.80 7.09 -29.59
C LEU A 334 -11.12 7.47 -30.26
N ARG A 335 -12.25 7.10 -29.65
CA ARG A 335 -13.58 7.43 -30.18
C ARG A 335 -13.76 8.94 -30.33
N GLY A 336 -13.32 9.71 -29.34
CA GLY A 336 -13.39 11.16 -29.36
C GLY A 336 -12.52 11.81 -30.44
N THR A 337 -11.36 11.22 -30.77
CA THR A 337 -10.49 11.69 -31.86
C THR A 337 -11.13 11.40 -33.21
N LEU A 338 -11.59 10.17 -33.44
CA LEU A 338 -12.22 9.76 -34.70
C LEU A 338 -13.47 10.59 -35.02
N TRP A 339 -14.34 10.79 -34.03
CA TRP A 339 -15.54 11.61 -34.22
C TRP A 339 -15.22 13.05 -34.61
N ARG A 340 -14.16 13.63 -34.02
CA ARG A 340 -13.71 14.99 -34.34
C ARG A 340 -13.03 15.07 -35.70
N ASP A 341 -12.23 14.07 -36.06
CA ASP A 341 -11.63 13.97 -37.40
C ASP A 341 -12.74 13.93 -38.47
N VAL A 342 -13.73 13.04 -38.31
CA VAL A 342 -14.88 12.96 -39.23
C VAL A 342 -15.63 14.28 -39.29
N LEU A 343 -15.96 14.88 -38.15
CA LEU A 343 -16.68 16.16 -38.11
C LEU A 343 -15.93 17.29 -38.82
N ILE A 344 -14.62 17.44 -38.53
CA ILE A 344 -13.81 18.50 -39.14
C ILE A 344 -13.67 18.28 -40.65
N TRP A 345 -13.43 17.04 -41.09
CA TRP A 345 -13.33 16.74 -42.52
C TRP A 345 -14.65 16.95 -43.26
N VAL A 346 -15.79 16.55 -42.68
CA VAL A 346 -17.11 16.79 -43.26
C VAL A 346 -17.37 18.30 -43.41
N LEU A 347 -17.04 19.10 -42.39
CA LEU A 347 -17.20 20.56 -42.44
C LEU A 347 -16.24 21.21 -43.46
N LEU A 348 -14.98 20.79 -43.52
CA LEU A 348 -13.98 21.33 -44.46
C LEU A 348 -14.32 20.97 -45.91
N LEU A 349 -14.62 19.70 -46.19
CA LEU A 349 -14.98 19.24 -47.53
C LEU A 349 -16.33 19.80 -47.98
N GLY A 350 -17.32 19.83 -47.09
CA GLY A 350 -18.63 20.43 -47.37
C GLY A 350 -18.53 21.94 -47.63
N GLY A 351 -17.73 22.67 -46.85
CA GLY A 351 -17.47 24.09 -47.08
C GLY A 351 -16.72 24.36 -48.39
N LEU A 352 -15.69 23.56 -48.70
CA LEU A 352 -14.95 23.67 -49.96
C LEU A 352 -15.84 23.35 -51.16
N LEU A 353 -16.71 22.34 -51.05
CA LEU A 353 -17.69 22.02 -52.07
C LEU A 353 -18.67 23.19 -52.28
N GLY A 354 -19.25 23.74 -51.21
CA GLY A 354 -20.16 24.89 -51.29
C GLY A 354 -19.50 26.12 -51.94
N LEU A 355 -18.27 26.46 -51.53
CA LEU A 355 -17.49 27.54 -52.14
C LEU A 355 -17.18 27.29 -53.61
N SER A 356 -16.86 26.05 -53.99
CA SER A 356 -16.56 25.69 -55.37
C SER A 356 -17.79 25.78 -56.29
N ILE A 357 -18.99 25.45 -55.77
CA ILE A 357 -20.26 25.63 -56.48
C ILE A 357 -20.55 27.13 -56.65
N GLN A 358 -20.40 27.92 -55.58
CA GLN A 358 -20.61 29.37 -55.63
C GLN A 358 -19.64 30.07 -56.61
N ALA A 359 -18.40 29.59 -56.70
CA ALA A 359 -17.39 30.11 -57.62
C ALA A 359 -17.57 29.67 -59.08
N GLY A 360 -18.57 28.83 -59.39
CA GLY A 360 -18.84 28.35 -60.74
C GLY A 360 -17.79 27.38 -61.29
N TYR A 361 -17.07 26.66 -60.42
CA TYR A 361 -16.02 25.73 -60.84
C TYR A 361 -16.54 24.38 -61.35
N TRP A 362 -17.84 24.25 -61.57
CA TRP A 362 -18.48 22.99 -61.98
C TRP A 362 -19.25 23.19 -63.28
N ASP A 363 -18.99 22.31 -64.26
CA ASP A 363 -19.78 22.15 -65.48
C ASP A 363 -20.48 20.78 -65.42
N GLY A 364 -21.73 20.78 -64.96
CA GLY A 364 -22.44 19.56 -64.58
C GLY A 364 -21.75 18.84 -63.43
N LEU A 365 -21.27 17.61 -63.66
CA LEU A 365 -20.50 16.80 -62.70
C LEU A 365 -18.97 16.94 -62.86
N ARG A 366 -18.49 17.78 -63.79
CA ARG A 366 -17.07 17.96 -64.04
C ARG A 366 -16.53 19.16 -63.28
N PHE A 367 -15.44 18.96 -62.54
CA PHE A 367 -14.73 20.02 -61.83
C PHE A 367 -13.75 20.72 -62.79
N THR A 368 -14.02 21.98 -63.14
CA THR A 368 -13.31 22.78 -64.14
C THR A 368 -12.77 24.08 -63.53
N ALA A 369 -12.06 23.98 -62.41
CA ALA A 369 -11.49 25.15 -61.75
C ALA A 369 -10.30 25.75 -62.55
N PRO A 370 -10.26 27.08 -62.80
CA PRO A 370 -9.21 27.71 -63.61
C PRO A 370 -7.78 27.53 -63.08
N TRP A 371 -7.63 27.41 -61.75
CA TRP A 371 -6.34 27.20 -61.10
C TRP A 371 -5.86 25.74 -61.14
N LEU A 372 -6.70 24.80 -61.55
CA LEU A 372 -6.40 23.36 -61.50
C LEU A 372 -5.24 23.02 -62.44
N GLU A 373 -5.25 23.54 -63.67
CA GLU A 373 -4.18 23.33 -64.65
C GLU A 373 -2.85 23.95 -64.20
N ALA A 374 -2.89 25.08 -63.50
CA ALA A 374 -1.69 25.68 -62.91
C ALA A 374 -1.06 24.76 -61.85
N ILE A 375 -1.85 23.97 -61.13
CA ILE A 375 -1.36 23.01 -60.13
C ILE A 375 -0.86 21.73 -60.78
N THR A 376 -1.66 21.13 -61.67
CA THR A 376 -1.39 19.81 -62.27
C THR A 376 -0.37 19.87 -63.40
N GLY A 377 -0.20 21.02 -64.07
CA GLY A 377 0.73 21.22 -65.18
C GLY A 377 2.21 21.26 -64.81
N SER A 378 2.56 21.18 -63.51
CA SER A 378 3.97 21.06 -63.07
C SER A 378 4.11 20.04 -61.95
N PRO A 379 4.94 18.98 -62.11
CA PRO A 379 5.16 17.98 -61.07
C PRO A 379 5.63 18.56 -59.73
N ARG A 380 6.41 19.66 -59.76
CA ARG A 380 6.92 20.32 -58.54
C ARG A 380 5.80 21.02 -57.76
N ARG A 381 4.89 21.71 -58.46
CA ARG A 381 3.74 22.39 -57.83
C ARG A 381 2.74 21.37 -57.27
N LEU A 382 2.48 20.31 -58.03
CA LEU A 382 1.65 19.20 -57.58
C LEU A 382 2.21 18.55 -56.29
N ALA A 383 3.52 18.26 -56.27
CA ALA A 383 4.18 17.71 -55.08
C ALA A 383 4.13 18.67 -53.88
N ALA A 384 4.37 19.97 -54.09
CA ALA A 384 4.30 20.97 -53.02
C ALA A 384 2.90 21.06 -52.40
N ILE A 385 1.85 21.02 -53.23
CA ILE A 385 0.46 21.03 -52.76
C ILE A 385 0.10 19.72 -52.06
N GLY A 386 0.56 18.58 -52.58
CA GLY A 386 0.41 17.29 -51.90
C GLY A 386 1.03 17.28 -50.50
N ILE A 387 2.23 17.85 -50.35
CA ILE A 387 2.89 18.03 -49.05
C ILE A 387 2.08 18.97 -48.15
N ALA A 388 1.59 20.10 -48.69
CA ALA A 388 0.77 21.05 -47.92
C ALA A 388 -0.53 20.40 -47.41
N VAL A 389 -1.21 19.61 -48.25
CA VAL A 389 -2.41 18.83 -47.87
C VAL A 389 -2.06 17.79 -46.81
N PHE A 390 -0.95 17.07 -46.96
CA PHE A 390 -0.49 16.10 -45.97
C PHE A 390 -0.21 16.76 -44.60
N ILE A 391 0.46 17.92 -44.59
CA ILE A 391 0.68 18.71 -43.37
C ILE A 391 -0.66 19.15 -42.77
N ALA A 392 -1.59 19.64 -43.59
CA ALA A 392 -2.93 20.03 -43.14
C ALA A 392 -3.67 18.86 -42.48
N ILE A 393 -3.58 17.65 -43.05
CA ILE A 393 -4.15 16.43 -42.47
C ILE A 393 -3.55 16.14 -41.09
N LEU A 394 -2.23 16.19 -40.97
CA LEU A 394 -1.54 15.98 -39.69
C LEU A 394 -1.93 17.04 -38.66
N LEU A 395 -2.08 18.30 -39.06
CA LEU A 395 -2.49 19.40 -38.18
C LEU A 395 -3.90 19.19 -37.65
N VAL A 396 -4.87 18.91 -38.54
CA VAL A 396 -6.26 18.61 -38.19
C VAL A 396 -6.31 17.43 -37.21
N HIS A 397 -5.63 16.33 -37.54
CA HIS A 397 -5.59 15.16 -36.67
C HIS A 397 -4.95 15.49 -35.30
N SER A 398 -3.88 16.28 -35.26
CA SER A 398 -3.27 16.71 -33.99
C SER A 398 -4.22 17.57 -33.14
N LEU A 399 -5.03 18.41 -33.79
CA LEU A 399 -6.01 19.26 -33.13
C LEU A 399 -7.16 18.43 -32.54
N SER A 400 -7.72 17.51 -33.34
CA SER A 400 -8.71 16.53 -32.88
C SER A 400 -8.22 15.74 -31.68
N ARG A 401 -6.98 15.24 -31.75
CA ARG A 401 -6.34 14.50 -30.63
C ARG A 401 -6.25 15.35 -29.37
N ARG A 402 -5.81 16.61 -29.47
CA ARG A 402 -5.71 17.54 -28.33
C ARG A 402 -7.07 17.84 -27.72
N TRP A 403 -8.08 18.10 -28.54
CA TRP A 403 -9.44 18.37 -28.08
C TRP A 403 -10.09 17.15 -27.43
N ALA A 404 -9.91 15.97 -28.01
CA ALA A 404 -10.38 14.72 -27.43
C ALA A 404 -9.68 14.40 -26.09
N ALA A 405 -8.37 14.65 -25.99
CA ALA A 405 -7.63 14.48 -24.74
C ALA A 405 -8.14 15.42 -23.65
N ARG A 406 -8.33 16.71 -23.94
CA ARG A 406 -8.92 17.67 -22.99
C ARG A 406 -10.33 17.29 -22.54
N SER A 407 -11.14 16.76 -23.46
CA SER A 407 -12.49 16.27 -23.14
C SER A 407 -12.45 15.02 -22.25
N THR A 408 -11.44 14.18 -22.40
CA THR A 408 -11.25 12.96 -21.59
C THR A 408 -10.75 13.30 -20.19
N LEU A 409 -9.81 14.25 -20.07
CA LEU A 409 -9.37 14.76 -18.77
C LEU A 409 -10.50 15.44 -17.98
N ARG A 410 -11.37 16.21 -18.66
CA ARG A 410 -12.57 16.78 -18.04
C ARG A 410 -13.57 15.72 -17.55
N TYR A 411 -13.66 14.59 -18.25
CA TYR A 411 -14.46 13.46 -17.81
C TYR A 411 -13.83 12.83 -16.57
N LEU A 412 -12.53 12.53 -16.61
CA LEU A 412 -11.78 11.97 -15.48
C LEU A 412 -11.89 12.84 -14.22
N ARG A 413 -11.77 14.16 -14.34
CA ARG A 413 -11.93 15.09 -13.21
C ARG A 413 -13.29 15.00 -12.51
N LYS A 414 -14.34 14.62 -13.26
CA LYS A 414 -15.71 14.49 -12.72
C LYS A 414 -15.99 13.10 -12.15
N THR A 415 -15.22 12.08 -12.53
CA THR A 415 -15.50 10.68 -12.18
C THR A 415 -14.45 10.03 -11.29
N ALA A 416 -13.30 10.67 -11.07
CA ALA A 416 -12.30 10.18 -10.13
C ALA A 416 -12.86 10.19 -8.70
N ALA A 417 -12.61 9.12 -7.93
CA ALA A 417 -13.07 9.02 -6.55
C ALA A 417 -12.23 9.87 -5.59
N SER A 418 -10.97 10.15 -5.94
CA SER A 418 -10.05 10.98 -5.15
C SER A 418 -9.14 11.84 -6.04
N GLU A 419 -8.53 12.87 -5.44
CA GLU A 419 -7.48 13.68 -6.09
C GLU A 419 -6.27 12.82 -6.50
N GLU A 420 -5.84 11.89 -5.65
CA GLU A 420 -4.74 10.97 -5.94
C GLU A 420 -5.03 10.09 -7.17
N GLU A 421 -6.25 9.58 -7.29
CA GLU A 421 -6.69 8.82 -8.46
C GLU A 421 -6.66 9.69 -9.72
N TYR A 422 -7.17 10.92 -9.63
CA TYR A 422 -7.15 11.87 -10.74
C TYR A 422 -5.72 12.14 -11.21
N ASP A 423 -4.79 12.40 -10.29
CA ASP A 423 -3.39 12.70 -10.61
C ASP A 423 -2.66 11.50 -11.21
N SER A 424 -2.84 10.31 -10.63
CA SER A 424 -2.26 9.06 -11.13
C SER A 424 -2.75 8.75 -12.55
N LEU A 425 -4.07 8.75 -12.77
CA LEU A 425 -4.66 8.41 -14.06
C LEU A 425 -4.45 9.49 -15.12
N SER A 426 -4.48 10.78 -14.76
CA SER A 426 -4.24 11.88 -15.70
C SER A 426 -2.79 11.86 -16.22
N ARG A 427 -1.82 11.56 -15.36
CA ARG A 427 -0.41 11.37 -15.71
C ARG A 427 -0.21 10.16 -16.63
N ALA A 428 -0.81 9.02 -16.27
CA ALA A 428 -0.76 7.81 -17.09
C ALA A 428 -1.42 8.04 -18.46
N PHE A 429 -2.57 8.70 -18.50
CA PHE A 429 -3.25 9.07 -19.74
C PHE A 429 -2.44 10.08 -20.57
N GLY A 430 -1.84 11.08 -19.95
CA GLY A 430 -0.94 12.05 -20.60
C GLY A 430 0.24 11.37 -21.31
N LYS A 431 0.76 10.29 -20.71
CA LYS A 431 1.81 9.47 -21.35
C LYS A 431 1.35 8.78 -22.63
N ASN A 432 0.08 8.38 -22.70
CA ASN A 432 -0.52 7.73 -23.88
C ASN A 432 -0.80 8.71 -25.02
N THR A 433 -1.04 9.99 -24.72
CA THR A 433 -1.49 10.98 -25.71
C THR A 433 -0.37 11.74 -26.43
N ARG A 434 0.92 11.44 -26.16
CA ARG A 434 2.08 12.10 -26.80
C ARG A 434 2.04 11.98 -28.32
N TRP A 435 2.63 12.96 -29.03
CA TRP A 435 2.45 13.10 -30.48
C TRP A 435 2.88 11.87 -31.30
N TRP A 436 3.92 11.16 -30.88
CA TRP A 436 4.41 9.93 -31.53
C TRP A 436 3.66 8.64 -31.14
N HIS A 437 2.70 8.71 -30.21
CA HIS A 437 1.86 7.57 -29.85
C HIS A 437 0.58 7.58 -30.68
N SER A 438 0.34 6.45 -31.37
CA SER A 438 -0.87 6.22 -32.16
C SER A 438 -2.07 6.05 -31.24
N VAL A 439 -3.20 6.61 -31.68
CA VAL A 439 -4.50 6.50 -31.01
C VAL A 439 -5.08 5.08 -31.11
N PHE A 440 -4.66 4.30 -32.12
CA PHE A 440 -5.13 2.94 -32.39
C PHE A 440 -4.39 1.85 -31.61
N ARG A 441 -3.58 2.23 -30.61
CA ARG A 441 -2.89 1.23 -29.78
C ARG A 441 -3.89 0.46 -28.93
N PRO A 442 -3.87 -0.89 -28.95
CA PRO A 442 -4.84 -1.69 -28.21
C PRO A 442 -4.60 -1.66 -26.70
N ASN A 443 -3.35 -1.40 -26.27
CA ASN A 443 -2.97 -1.37 -24.87
C ASN A 443 -2.31 -0.03 -24.50
N PRO A 444 -2.50 0.43 -23.24
CA PRO A 444 -1.80 1.60 -22.74
C PRO A 444 -0.28 1.47 -22.84
N VAL A 445 0.41 2.59 -23.01
CA VAL A 445 1.87 2.68 -23.04
C VAL A 445 2.44 2.06 -21.78
N GLY A 446 3.30 1.06 -21.96
CA GLY A 446 3.93 0.34 -20.86
C GLY A 446 3.19 -0.91 -20.40
N TRP A 447 1.93 -1.05 -20.78
CA TRP A 447 1.12 -2.23 -20.53
C TRP A 447 1.19 -3.21 -21.72
N GLY A 448 1.54 -4.45 -21.45
CA GLY A 448 1.64 -5.51 -22.46
C GLY A 448 1.96 -6.85 -21.80
N ARG A 449 1.99 -7.94 -22.59
CA ARG A 449 2.10 -9.32 -22.07
C ARG A 449 3.24 -9.52 -21.05
N ARG A 450 4.42 -8.92 -21.29
CA ARG A 450 5.57 -9.02 -20.37
C ARG A 450 5.34 -8.28 -19.06
N THR A 451 4.72 -7.10 -19.10
CA THR A 451 4.42 -6.30 -17.90
C THR A 451 3.34 -6.98 -17.07
N HIS A 452 2.29 -7.48 -17.72
CA HIS A 452 1.20 -8.24 -17.09
C HIS A 452 1.74 -9.49 -16.37
N ARG A 453 2.55 -10.33 -17.04
CA ARG A 453 3.18 -11.49 -16.39
C ARG A 453 4.06 -11.12 -15.20
N ARG A 454 4.79 -10.01 -15.28
CA ARG A 454 5.61 -9.53 -14.15
C ARG A 454 4.77 -9.09 -12.97
N LEU A 455 3.60 -8.48 -13.21
CA LEU A 455 2.67 -8.09 -12.15
C LEU A 455 2.10 -9.32 -11.44
N HIS A 456 1.64 -10.33 -12.19
CA HIS A 456 1.19 -11.59 -11.59
C HIS A 456 2.29 -12.33 -10.83
N ALA A 457 3.54 -12.28 -11.31
CA ALA A 457 4.67 -12.84 -10.59
C ALA A 457 5.03 -12.07 -9.30
N ILE A 458 4.54 -10.82 -9.14
CA ILE A 458 4.61 -10.09 -7.88
C ILE A 458 3.51 -10.57 -6.93
N ILE A 459 2.27 -10.71 -7.43
CA ILE A 459 1.13 -11.23 -6.66
C ILE A 459 1.46 -12.64 -6.12
N ALA A 460 1.82 -13.57 -7.00
CA ALA A 460 2.17 -14.94 -6.60
C ALA A 460 3.35 -14.98 -5.60
N ALA A 461 4.31 -14.07 -5.73
CA ALA A 461 5.43 -14.01 -4.80
C ALA A 461 5.07 -13.38 -3.44
N ALA A 462 4.00 -12.57 -3.38
CA ALA A 462 3.44 -12.12 -2.11
C ALA A 462 2.76 -13.30 -1.40
N ASP A 463 1.97 -14.11 -2.13
CA ASP A 463 1.34 -15.33 -1.62
C ASP A 463 2.39 -16.32 -1.08
N GLU A 464 3.44 -16.60 -1.86
CA GLU A 464 4.58 -17.45 -1.44
C GLU A 464 5.27 -16.91 -0.18
N HIS A 465 5.36 -15.58 -0.03
CA HIS A 465 5.97 -14.98 1.16
C HIS A 465 5.09 -15.12 2.39
N ILE A 466 3.77 -14.94 2.25
CA ILE A 466 2.79 -15.20 3.32
C ILE A 466 2.88 -16.67 3.75
N GLN A 467 2.98 -17.61 2.81
CA GLN A 467 3.17 -19.02 3.12
C GLN A 467 4.47 -19.25 3.90
N SER A 468 5.59 -18.66 3.46
CA SER A 468 6.87 -18.75 4.19
C SER A 468 6.81 -18.15 5.60
N LEU A 469 5.99 -17.11 5.82
CA LEU A 469 5.76 -16.57 7.16
C LEU A 469 4.93 -17.57 7.99
N ASN A 470 3.84 -18.10 7.43
CA ASN A 470 3.02 -19.10 8.11
C ASN A 470 3.84 -20.33 8.50
N ASP A 471 4.68 -20.87 7.63
CA ASP A 471 5.52 -22.04 7.91
C ASP A 471 6.52 -21.78 9.05
N ARG A 472 6.95 -20.52 9.23
CA ARG A 472 7.87 -20.12 10.31
C ARG A 472 7.16 -19.98 11.65
N PHE A 473 5.94 -19.47 11.65
CA PHE A 473 5.21 -19.13 12.88
C PHE A 473 4.12 -20.13 13.25
N THR A 474 3.83 -21.11 12.38
CA THR A 474 2.81 -22.12 12.59
C THR A 474 3.35 -23.51 12.27
N SER A 475 3.17 -24.46 13.19
CA SER A 475 3.32 -25.89 12.91
C SER A 475 2.04 -26.61 13.37
N PRO A 476 0.99 -26.61 12.55
CA PRO A 476 -0.29 -27.21 12.91
C PRO A 476 -0.19 -28.71 13.22
N SER A 477 0.85 -29.36 12.69
CA SER A 477 1.13 -30.77 12.91
C SER A 477 1.74 -31.08 14.29
N GLY A 478 2.19 -30.06 15.03
CA GLY A 478 2.77 -30.23 16.37
C GLY A 478 4.11 -30.99 16.40
N LYS A 479 4.73 -31.27 15.25
CA LYS A 479 6.07 -31.85 15.19
C LYS A 479 7.08 -30.74 15.48
N GLY A 480 7.41 -30.57 16.75
CA GLY A 480 8.43 -29.63 17.22
C GLY A 480 9.82 -30.00 16.72
N ASP A 481 10.62 -28.95 16.54
CA ASP A 481 12.03 -28.96 16.14
C ASP A 481 12.86 -30.00 16.92
N GLY A 482 13.20 -31.08 16.23
CA GLY A 482 14.25 -32.01 16.59
C GLY A 482 15.19 -32.16 15.40
N ALA A 483 16.38 -31.58 15.54
CA ALA A 483 17.53 -31.68 14.64
C ALA A 483 17.42 -30.94 13.30
N GLY A 484 18.29 -29.93 13.15
CA GLY A 484 18.78 -29.55 11.84
C GLY A 484 19.25 -30.80 11.09
N THR A 485 18.59 -31.11 10.00
CA THR A 485 19.02 -32.16 9.08
C THR A 485 19.07 -31.52 7.71
N GLU A 486 20.27 -31.52 7.14
CA GLU A 486 20.54 -31.23 5.73
C GLU A 486 19.55 -31.97 4.82
N PRO A 487 19.24 -31.45 3.62
CA PRO A 487 18.34 -32.14 2.72
C PRO A 487 19.00 -33.43 2.22
N ALA A 488 18.59 -34.56 2.79
CA ALA A 488 18.91 -35.87 2.28
C ALA A 488 18.27 -36.05 0.90
N ALA A 489 19.11 -36.36 -0.09
CA ALA A 489 18.72 -36.63 -1.45
C ALA A 489 17.72 -37.79 -1.52
N VAL A 490 16.65 -37.59 -2.29
CA VAL A 490 15.69 -38.63 -2.64
C VAL A 490 16.30 -39.45 -3.77
N GLU A 491 16.69 -40.70 -3.50
CA GLU A 491 16.88 -41.73 -4.52
C GLU A 491 15.52 -42.33 -4.93
N PRO A 492 15.33 -42.72 -6.20
CA PRO A 492 14.06 -43.28 -6.66
C PRO A 492 14.02 -44.80 -6.37
N GLU A 493 13.01 -45.25 -5.64
CA GLU A 493 12.75 -46.68 -5.48
C GLU A 493 12.20 -47.30 -6.76
N ALA A 494 12.85 -48.38 -7.17
CA ALA A 494 12.48 -49.23 -8.28
C ALA A 494 11.42 -50.28 -7.87
N GLU A 495 10.55 -50.51 -8.84
CA GLU A 495 9.60 -51.60 -9.03
C GLU A 495 10.15 -53.00 -8.68
N THR A 496 9.33 -53.89 -8.07
CA THR A 496 9.04 -55.27 -8.55
C THR A 496 8.21 -56.13 -7.57
N ALA A 497 7.04 -56.53 -8.06
CA ALA A 497 6.28 -57.80 -7.95
C ALA A 497 5.99 -58.52 -6.61
N ALA A 498 4.70 -58.84 -6.41
CA ALA A 498 4.20 -60.21 -6.21
C ALA A 498 2.68 -60.32 -6.49
N ARG A 499 2.27 -61.41 -7.14
CA ARG A 499 0.91 -61.96 -7.39
C ARG A 499 0.99 -63.45 -6.96
N PRO A 500 -0.10 -64.28 -6.89
CA PRO A 500 -1.55 -64.01 -6.81
C PRO A 500 -2.29 -64.98 -5.81
N GLU A 501 -3.62 -65.11 -5.95
CA GLU A 501 -4.58 -66.19 -5.54
C GLU A 501 -5.66 -65.76 -4.52
N VAL A 502 -6.95 -66.14 -4.56
CA VAL A 502 -7.88 -66.88 -5.46
C VAL A 502 -9.34 -66.58 -4.99
N GLU A 503 -10.28 -66.61 -5.95
CA GLU A 503 -11.76 -66.74 -5.95
C GLU A 503 -12.62 -66.66 -4.66
N THR A 504 -13.74 -65.93 -4.77
CA THR A 504 -15.11 -66.51 -4.69
C THR A 504 -16.14 -65.70 -5.49
N VAL A 505 -16.99 -66.44 -6.19
CA VAL A 505 -18.09 -66.09 -7.11
C VAL A 505 -19.38 -65.73 -6.37
N VAL A 506 -20.18 -64.76 -6.87
CA VAL A 506 -21.66 -64.86 -7.02
C VAL A 506 -22.13 -63.95 -8.18
N GLU A 507 -22.96 -64.54 -9.05
CA GLU A 507 -23.67 -63.99 -10.23
C GLU A 507 -24.71 -62.91 -9.90
N ASP A 508 -24.92 -61.97 -10.83
CA ASP A 508 -26.20 -61.86 -11.55
C ASP A 508 -26.06 -60.93 -12.80
N THR A 509 -26.45 -61.47 -13.96
CA THR A 509 -26.69 -60.78 -15.26
C THR A 509 -28.00 -61.40 -15.79
N PRO A 510 -28.69 -60.92 -16.86
CA PRO A 510 -28.33 -59.85 -17.79
C PRO A 510 -29.51 -58.96 -18.24
N LEU A 511 -29.25 -58.01 -19.14
CA LEU A 511 -29.96 -57.91 -20.43
C LEU A 511 -29.18 -57.04 -21.44
N THR A 512 -29.14 -57.56 -22.65
CA THR A 512 -28.33 -57.28 -23.85
C THR A 512 -29.01 -56.33 -24.85
N GLU A 513 -28.19 -55.68 -25.71
CA GLU A 513 -28.31 -55.54 -27.19
C GLU A 513 -27.25 -54.50 -27.66
N ALA A 514 -26.13 -54.87 -28.30
CA ALA A 514 -25.86 -55.46 -29.62
C ALA A 514 -25.91 -54.49 -30.84
N GLU A 515 -24.69 -54.17 -31.31
CA GLU A 515 -24.24 -54.04 -32.73
C GLU A 515 -24.71 -52.81 -33.55
N ILE A 516 -23.86 -52.16 -34.36
CA ILE A 516 -23.27 -52.65 -35.62
C ILE A 516 -22.02 -51.81 -36.00
N SER A 517 -20.96 -52.50 -36.47
CA SER A 517 -19.93 -52.03 -37.42
C SER A 517 -20.11 -52.86 -38.71
N PRO A 518 -19.67 -52.46 -39.94
CA PRO A 518 -18.23 -52.63 -40.29
C PRO A 518 -17.65 -51.72 -41.41
N ALA A 519 -16.31 -51.73 -41.48
CA ALA A 519 -15.39 -51.73 -42.67
C ALA A 519 -15.49 -50.61 -43.75
N GLY A 520 -14.42 -50.13 -44.39
CA GLY A 520 -12.98 -50.45 -44.37
C GLY A 520 -12.25 -49.90 -45.62
N VAL A 521 -10.91 -49.90 -45.54
CA VAL A 521 -9.93 -50.17 -46.63
C VAL A 521 -9.29 -49.01 -47.46
N SER A 522 -7.95 -49.13 -47.53
CA SER A 522 -6.94 -48.76 -48.56
C SER A 522 -6.27 -47.38 -48.62
N ASP A 523 -5.06 -47.34 -48.03
CA ASP A 523 -3.76 -46.82 -48.53
C ASP A 523 -3.43 -47.13 -50.01
N PRO A 524 -2.25 -46.79 -50.59
CA PRO A 524 -1.43 -45.57 -50.54
C PRO A 524 -0.83 -45.23 -51.95
N HIS A 525 -0.03 -44.16 -52.08
CA HIS A 525 1.16 -44.01 -52.94
C HIS A 525 1.54 -42.51 -52.97
N ASP A 526 2.79 -42.04 -53.11
CA ASP A 526 4.15 -42.57 -53.00
C ASP A 526 5.06 -41.44 -53.47
N SER A 527 6.27 -41.42 -52.93
CA SER A 527 7.52 -40.92 -53.52
C SER A 527 7.67 -39.45 -53.89
N GLY A 528 8.82 -38.88 -53.51
CA GLY A 528 9.30 -37.63 -54.08
C GLY A 528 10.37 -36.93 -53.27
N SER A 529 11.46 -37.64 -53.03
CA SER A 529 12.66 -37.27 -52.27
C SER A 529 13.61 -36.30 -52.99
N HIS A 530 14.48 -35.65 -52.19
CA HIS A 530 15.78 -35.02 -52.54
C HIS A 530 15.70 -33.72 -53.38
N GLU A 531 16.53 -32.68 -53.20
CA GLU A 531 17.97 -32.64 -52.92
C GLU A 531 18.43 -31.17 -52.67
N GLU A 532 19.47 -30.99 -51.84
CA GLU A 532 20.57 -29.97 -51.92
C GLU A 532 20.26 -28.46 -52.03
N ALA A 533 21.11 -27.52 -51.61
CA ALA A 533 22.32 -27.45 -50.77
C ALA A 533 22.60 -25.95 -50.53
N GLU A 534 23.43 -25.69 -49.53
CA GLU A 534 23.99 -24.41 -49.13
C GLU A 534 24.53 -23.54 -50.29
N ARG A 535 24.38 -22.21 -50.15
CA ARG A 535 25.48 -21.28 -50.43
C ARG A 535 25.35 -19.97 -49.64
N LYS A 536 26.53 -19.53 -49.21
CA LYS A 536 26.89 -18.53 -48.19
C LYS A 536 26.94 -17.08 -48.78
N PRO A 537 27.37 -16.05 -48.01
CA PRO A 537 26.75 -14.73 -47.94
C PRO A 537 27.53 -13.64 -48.71
N ASN A 538 27.04 -12.39 -48.67
CA ASN A 538 27.90 -11.21 -48.80
C ASN A 538 27.30 -9.96 -48.14
N ALA A 539 28.20 -9.24 -47.45
CA ALA A 539 28.24 -7.83 -47.06
C ALA A 539 27.19 -7.26 -46.09
#